data_AF-A0A2L2WRV9-F1
#
_entry.id   AF-A0A2L2WRV9-F1
#
_cell.length_a   1.000
_cell.length_b   1.000
_cell.length_c   1.000
_cell.angle_alpha   90.00
_cell.angle_beta   90.00
_cell.angle_gamma   90.00
#
_symmetry.space_group_name_H-M   'P 1'
#
loop_
_entity.id
_entity.type
_entity.pdbx_description
1 polymer ?
#
loop_
_entity_poly.entity_id
_entity_poly.type
_entity_poly.pdbx_seq_one_letter_code
_entity_poly.pdbx_strand_id
1 'polypeptide(L)'
;MLEQVVKFDQSLTLALNGSDSLFLDGFALGITATVTWLPAVVVLLYVIIRAGEMRDICLTVLALALCILLADQVASGIFKPLVARPRPAGDPSLMYLVDVVGGYRGGKYGFFSSHASNTFAVAVFLSLLVRHKPFTWVLLSWALLNCWSRVYLGVHYVGDILAGIVWGVVVGCSVYWGYRKIIPLRVRVNVANANVRTVSGFILDDVRWLMITLLLLYCYCCVRGFLFQG
;
A
#
# COMPACT_ATOMS: atom_id res chain seq x y z
N MET A 1 -11.60 22.09 20.17
CA MET A 1 -11.97 20.86 19.43
C MET A 1 -10.83 20.37 18.54
N LEU A 2 -10.29 21.16 17.61
CA LEU A 2 -9.19 20.72 16.73
C LEU A 2 -7.93 20.29 17.50
N GLU A 3 -7.51 21.06 18.51
CA GLU A 3 -6.37 20.71 19.36
C GLU A 3 -6.56 19.38 20.11
N GLN A 4 -7.78 19.07 20.52
CA GLN A 4 -8.09 17.79 21.19
C GLN A 4 -7.94 16.62 20.22
N VAL A 5 -8.35 16.79 18.96
CA VAL A 5 -8.15 15.80 17.90
C VAL A 5 -6.66 15.59 17.64
N VAL A 6 -5.87 16.68 17.57
CA VAL A 6 -4.42 16.59 17.38
C VAL A 6 -3.76 15.85 18.54
N LYS A 7 -4.05 16.22 19.79
CA LYS A 7 -3.51 15.55 20.98
C LYS A 7 -3.91 14.08 21.02
N PHE A 8 -5.15 13.76 20.67
CA PHE A 8 -5.62 12.39 20.57
C PHE A 8 -4.82 11.59 19.53
N ASP A 9 -4.66 12.11 18.32
CA ASP A 9 -3.87 11.49 17.24
C ASP A 9 -2.40 11.28 17.65
N GLN A 10 -1.80 12.25 18.34
CA GLN A 10 -0.44 12.13 18.89
C GLN A 10 -0.35 11.01 19.94
N SER A 11 -1.27 10.97 20.91
CA SER A 11 -1.29 9.93 21.94
C SER A 11 -1.52 8.53 21.38
N LEU A 12 -2.41 8.40 20.40
CA LEU A 12 -2.66 7.15 19.70
C LEU A 12 -1.45 6.70 18.89
N THR A 13 -0.76 7.64 18.24
CA THR A 13 0.46 7.35 17.47
C THR A 13 1.58 6.87 18.39
N LEU A 14 1.80 7.54 19.52
CA LEU A 14 2.79 7.11 20.52
C LEU A 14 2.47 5.73 21.10
N ALA A 15 1.19 5.41 21.33
CA ALA A 15 0.78 4.10 21.83
C ALA A 15 1.00 2.95 20.84
N LEU A 16 1.10 3.25 19.54
CA LEU A 16 1.30 2.27 18.46
C LEU A 16 2.73 2.27 17.89
N ASN A 17 3.55 3.25 18.27
CA ASN A 17 4.91 3.43 17.78
C ASN A 17 5.88 2.60 18.60
N GLY A 18 6.79 1.93 17.90
CA GLY A 18 7.85 1.12 18.49
C GLY A 18 7.33 -0.09 19.26
N SER A 19 8.28 -0.89 19.74
CA SER A 19 8.06 -1.88 20.78
C SER A 19 9.41 -2.32 21.33
N ASP A 20 9.43 -3.02 22.47
CA ASP A 20 10.67 -3.61 23.00
C ASP A 20 11.13 -4.85 22.19
N SER A 21 10.49 -5.17 21.06
CA SER A 21 10.74 -6.37 20.27
C SER A 21 11.58 -6.07 19.02
N LEU A 22 12.85 -6.47 19.04
CA LEU A 22 13.73 -6.44 17.86
C LEU A 22 13.15 -7.19 16.66
N PHE A 23 12.33 -8.23 16.91
CA PHE A 23 11.62 -8.93 15.85
C PHE A 23 10.64 -8.01 15.12
N LEU A 24 9.81 -7.26 15.86
CA LEU A 24 8.83 -6.35 15.26
C LEU A 24 9.51 -5.19 14.55
N ASP A 25 10.65 -4.73 15.05
CA ASP A 25 11.50 -3.72 14.39
C ASP A 25 11.99 -4.19 13.02
N GLY A 26 12.65 -5.36 13.00
CA GLY A 26 13.13 -5.95 11.76
C GLY A 26 11.99 -6.29 10.78
N PHE A 27 10.85 -6.74 11.31
CA PHE A 27 9.65 -7.01 10.52
C PHE A 27 9.07 -5.73 9.90
N ALA A 28 8.90 -4.65 10.68
CA ALA A 28 8.39 -3.37 10.20
C ALA A 28 9.32 -2.73 9.16
N LEU A 29 10.64 -2.80 9.38
CA LEU A 29 11.66 -2.40 8.40
C LEU A 29 11.64 -3.27 7.13
N GLY A 30 11.30 -4.55 7.27
CA GLY A 30 10.99 -5.47 6.18
C GLY A 30 9.83 -5.00 5.34
N ILE A 31 8.68 -4.80 5.98
CA ILE A 31 7.42 -4.44 5.33
C ILE A 31 7.52 -3.09 4.62
N THR A 32 8.16 -2.08 5.23
CA THR A 32 8.23 -0.75 4.60
C THR A 32 9.22 -0.66 3.44
N ALA A 33 10.11 -1.64 3.25
CA ALA A 33 11.16 -1.55 2.24
C ALA A 33 10.62 -1.84 0.84
N THR A 34 10.74 -0.87 -0.08
CA THR A 34 10.25 -1.02 -1.47
C THR A 34 10.89 -2.21 -2.19
N VAL A 35 12.17 -2.50 -1.91
CA VAL A 35 12.92 -3.61 -2.52
C VAL A 35 12.27 -4.96 -2.21
N THR A 36 11.71 -5.12 -1.02
CA THR A 36 11.02 -6.35 -0.60
C THR A 36 9.87 -6.71 -1.53
N TRP A 37 9.20 -5.71 -2.12
CA TRP A 37 8.02 -5.93 -2.96
C TRP A 37 8.35 -6.10 -4.46
N LEU A 38 9.61 -5.95 -4.88
CA LEU A 38 10.01 -6.11 -6.27
C LEU A 38 9.62 -7.47 -6.88
N PRO A 39 9.78 -8.62 -6.19
CA PRO A 39 9.32 -9.90 -6.73
C PRO A 39 7.81 -9.93 -7.01
N ALA A 40 6.99 -9.33 -6.14
CA ALA A 40 5.55 -9.24 -6.37
C ALA A 40 5.22 -8.34 -7.58
N VAL A 41 5.98 -7.27 -7.80
CA VAL A 41 5.83 -6.41 -8.99
C VAL A 41 6.15 -7.20 -10.27
N VAL A 42 7.22 -7.99 -10.27
CA VAL A 42 7.60 -8.83 -11.43
C VAL A 42 6.51 -9.85 -11.74
N VAL A 43 6.00 -10.56 -10.72
CA VAL A 43 4.91 -11.52 -10.90
C VAL A 43 3.62 -10.83 -11.34
N LEU A 44 3.30 -9.66 -10.79
CA LEU A 44 2.14 -8.88 -11.23
C LEU A 44 2.22 -8.51 -12.72
N LEU A 45 3.39 -8.05 -13.18
CA LEU A 45 3.60 -7.76 -14.61
C LEU A 45 3.42 -9.02 -15.46
N TYR A 46 3.94 -10.17 -15.01
CA TYR A 46 3.72 -11.45 -15.69
C TYR A 46 2.22 -11.80 -15.78
N VAL A 47 1.45 -11.67 -14.69
CA VAL A 47 0.00 -11.91 -14.66
C VAL A 47 -0.73 -10.98 -15.64
N ILE A 48 -0.35 -9.71 -15.71
CA ILE A 48 -0.94 -8.73 -16.63
C ILE A 48 -0.63 -9.10 -18.09
N ILE A 49 0.62 -9.44 -18.40
CA ILE A 49 1.04 -9.84 -19.76
C ILE A 49 0.29 -11.08 -20.24
N ARG A 50 0.06 -12.03 -19.34
CA ARG A 50 -0.69 -13.27 -19.63
C ARG A 50 -2.20 -13.06 -19.79
N ALA A 51 -2.74 -11.95 -19.29
CA ALA A 51 -4.18 -11.73 -19.22
C ALA A 51 -4.80 -11.29 -20.57
N GLY A 52 -4.04 -10.64 -21.46
CA GLY A 52 -4.65 -10.01 -22.62
C GLY A 52 -3.70 -9.58 -23.73
N GLU A 53 -4.22 -8.75 -24.64
CA GLU A 53 -3.51 -8.19 -25.78
C GLU A 53 -2.60 -7.03 -25.36
N MET A 54 -1.59 -6.70 -26.17
CA MET A 54 -0.62 -5.63 -25.89
C MET A 54 -1.27 -4.29 -25.52
N ARG A 55 -2.39 -3.94 -26.17
CA ARG A 55 -3.16 -2.72 -25.85
C ARG A 55 -3.66 -2.73 -24.41
N ASP A 56 -4.26 -3.82 -23.96
CA ASP A 56 -4.85 -3.95 -22.62
C ASP A 56 -3.74 -4.01 -21.56
N ILE A 57 -2.62 -4.66 -21.88
CA ILE A 57 -1.41 -4.69 -21.04
C ILE A 57 -0.89 -3.26 -20.83
N CYS A 58 -0.64 -2.52 -21.91
CA CYS A 58 -0.13 -1.14 -21.83
C CYS A 58 -1.07 -0.23 -21.06
N LEU A 59 -2.38 -0.32 -21.30
CA LEU A 59 -3.38 0.49 -20.58
C LEU A 59 -3.46 0.13 -19.09
N THR A 60 -3.28 -1.14 -18.74
CA THR A 60 -3.27 -1.59 -17.34
C THR A 60 -2.04 -1.08 -16.60
N VAL A 61 -0.87 -1.18 -17.23
CA VAL A 61 0.39 -0.64 -16.67
C VAL A 61 0.31 0.88 -16.55
N LEU A 62 -0.22 1.56 -17.55
CA LEU A 62 -0.44 3.01 -17.51
C LEU A 62 -1.41 3.41 -16.40
N ALA A 63 -2.49 2.66 -16.20
CA ALA A 63 -3.44 2.91 -15.12
C ALA A 63 -2.81 2.70 -13.72
N LEU A 64 -1.95 1.68 -13.55
CA LEU A 64 -1.20 1.50 -12.32
C LEU A 64 -0.21 2.64 -12.07
N ALA A 65 0.53 3.05 -13.10
CA ALA A 65 1.43 4.21 -13.02
C ALA A 65 0.66 5.49 -12.68
N LEU A 66 -0.52 5.68 -13.28
CA LEU A 66 -1.40 6.81 -13.00
C LEU A 66 -1.95 6.79 -11.56
N CYS A 67 -2.30 5.61 -11.03
CA CYS A 67 -2.69 5.48 -9.63
C CYS A 67 -1.59 5.98 -8.70
N ILE A 68 -0.35 5.52 -8.91
CA ILE A 68 0.80 5.92 -8.10
C ILE A 68 1.09 7.41 -8.26
N LEU A 69 1.06 7.92 -9.51
CA LEU A 69 1.34 9.32 -9.79
C LEU A 69 0.31 10.25 -9.14
N LEU A 70 -0.99 9.98 -9.27
CA LEU A 70 -2.03 10.81 -8.68
C LEU A 70 -2.04 10.72 -7.15
N ALA A 71 -1.83 9.53 -6.60
CA ALA A 71 -1.72 9.32 -5.16
C ALA A 71 -0.52 10.08 -4.58
N ASP A 72 0.66 9.95 -5.19
CA ASP A 72 1.88 10.57 -4.68
C ASP A 72 1.93 12.08 -4.90
N GLN A 73 1.59 12.57 -6.10
CA GLN A 73 1.73 14.00 -6.41
C GLN A 73 0.78 14.88 -5.61
N VAL A 74 -0.44 14.41 -5.35
CA VAL A 74 -1.37 15.16 -4.51
C VAL A 74 -0.89 15.16 -3.05
N ALA A 75 -0.47 14.01 -2.52
CA ALA A 75 0.03 13.93 -1.15
C ALA A 75 1.33 14.74 -0.97
N SER A 76 2.34 14.47 -1.80
CA SER A 76 3.70 15.01 -1.69
C SER A 76 3.86 16.41 -2.27
N GLY A 77 3.25 16.69 -3.42
CA GLY A 77 3.41 17.95 -4.14
C GLY A 77 2.47 19.06 -3.64
N ILE A 78 1.26 18.69 -3.19
CA ILE A 78 0.23 19.67 -2.79
C ILE A 78 0.07 19.71 -1.27
N PHE A 79 -0.34 18.60 -0.65
CA PHE A 79 -0.76 18.63 0.76
C PHE A 79 0.41 18.74 1.75
N LYS A 80 1.55 18.11 1.48
CA LYS A 80 2.72 18.21 2.38
C LYS A 80 3.23 19.66 2.52
N PRO A 81 3.46 20.43 1.44
CA PRO A 81 3.83 21.84 1.55
C PRO A 81 2.70 22.71 2.13
N LEU A 82 1.45 22.42 1.78
CA LEU A 82 0.30 23.22 2.19
C LEU A 82 0.01 23.13 3.70
N VAL A 83 0.05 21.91 4.25
CA VAL A 83 -0.25 21.67 5.68
C VAL A 83 1.00 21.79 6.53
N ALA A 84 2.17 21.44 5.99
CA ALA A 84 3.47 21.54 6.66
C ALA A 84 3.52 20.87 8.06
N ARG A 85 2.68 19.84 8.29
CA ARG A 85 2.65 19.09 9.55
C ARG A 85 3.97 18.30 9.72
N PRO A 86 4.77 18.56 10.77
CA PRO A 86 5.99 17.78 11.02
C PRO A 86 5.62 16.32 11.31
N ARG A 87 6.51 15.39 11.01
CA ARG A 87 6.34 13.96 11.37
C ARG A 87 6.54 13.75 12.87
N PRO A 88 6.04 12.66 13.48
CA PRO A 88 6.24 12.38 14.90
C PRO A 88 7.73 12.42 15.30
N ALA A 89 8.59 11.74 14.54
CA ALA A 89 10.05 11.72 14.78
C ALA A 89 10.76 13.08 14.58
N GLY A 90 10.10 14.08 14.01
CA GLY A 90 10.65 15.43 13.77
C GLY A 90 9.90 16.55 14.50
N ASP A 91 8.86 16.22 15.27
CA ASP A 91 8.08 17.18 16.04
C ASP A 91 8.81 17.46 17.37
N PRO A 92 9.18 18.72 17.69
CA PRO A 92 9.86 19.05 18.95
C PRO A 92 9.14 18.59 20.22
N SER A 93 7.81 18.43 20.15
CA SER A 93 7.01 17.97 21.30
C SER A 93 7.03 16.45 21.48
N LEU A 94 7.36 15.68 20.44
CA LEU A 94 7.28 14.20 20.45
C LEU A 94 8.59 13.49 20.12
N MET A 95 9.57 14.18 19.53
CA MET A 95 10.78 13.54 18.98
C MET A 95 11.60 12.74 20.01
N TYR A 96 11.46 13.05 21.30
CA TYR A 96 12.13 12.34 22.40
C TYR A 96 11.30 11.18 22.97
N LEU A 97 10.02 11.10 22.61
CA LEU A 97 9.09 10.06 23.03
C LEU A 97 8.88 8.99 21.95
N VAL A 98 9.18 9.33 20.69
CA VAL A 98 9.05 8.44 19.54
C VAL A 98 10.24 7.50 19.47
N ASP A 99 9.97 6.21 19.38
CA ASP A 99 10.95 5.20 19.07
C ASP A 99 11.35 5.25 17.59
N VAL A 100 12.64 5.47 17.35
CA VAL A 100 13.22 5.62 16.01
C VAL A 100 13.98 4.36 15.63
N VAL A 101 13.21 3.37 15.20
CA VAL A 101 13.70 2.06 14.78
C VAL A 101 14.67 2.19 13.59
N GLY A 102 15.89 1.65 13.74
CA GLY A 102 16.93 1.64 12.70
C GLY A 102 17.35 3.03 12.21
N GLY A 103 17.15 4.09 13.02
CA GLY A 103 17.46 5.46 12.64
C GLY A 103 16.53 6.05 11.55
N TYR A 104 15.44 5.35 11.21
CA TYR A 104 14.57 5.73 10.10
C TYR A 104 13.58 6.84 10.50
N ARG A 105 13.87 8.09 10.16
CA ARG A 105 13.01 9.26 10.46
C ARG A 105 12.13 9.72 9.29
N GLY A 106 12.42 9.25 8.08
CA GLY A 106 11.72 9.67 6.88
C GLY A 106 11.97 11.14 6.50
N GLY A 107 10.97 11.80 5.87
CA GLY A 107 11.06 13.19 5.40
C GLY A 107 10.57 14.24 6.40
N LYS A 108 10.53 15.51 6.02
CA LYS A 108 10.15 16.62 6.93
C LYS A 108 8.66 16.64 7.31
N TYR A 109 7.78 16.51 6.31
CA TYR A 109 6.33 16.62 6.49
C TYR A 109 5.60 15.28 6.34
N GLY A 110 4.56 15.09 7.16
CA GLY A 110 3.80 13.84 7.30
C GLY A 110 2.44 13.83 6.62
N PHE A 111 1.74 14.98 6.56
CA PHE A 111 0.34 15.00 6.14
C PHE A 111 0.14 15.11 4.62
N PHE A 112 -0.65 14.26 3.97
CA PHE A 112 -1.01 12.90 4.40
C PHE A 112 -0.02 11.88 3.80
N SER A 113 -0.09 10.63 4.26
CA SER A 113 0.92 9.63 3.91
C SER A 113 0.82 9.19 2.46
N SER A 114 1.83 9.53 1.64
CA SER A 114 1.92 9.05 0.25
C SER A 114 2.08 7.53 0.17
N HIS A 115 2.76 6.91 1.14
CA HIS A 115 2.87 5.44 1.18
C HIS A 115 1.50 4.79 1.35
N ALA A 116 0.70 5.25 2.33
CA ALA A 116 -0.66 4.75 2.52
C ALA A 116 -1.53 4.99 1.29
N SER A 117 -1.44 6.18 0.69
CA SER A 117 -2.20 6.51 -0.52
C SER A 117 -1.82 5.64 -1.72
N ASN A 118 -0.54 5.40 -1.95
CA ASN A 118 -0.05 4.62 -3.08
C ASN A 118 -0.47 3.15 -2.95
N THR A 119 -0.26 2.55 -1.77
CA THR A 119 -0.59 1.13 -1.54
C THR A 119 -2.09 0.89 -1.63
N PHE A 120 -2.93 1.78 -1.08
CA PHE A 120 -4.38 1.67 -1.21
C PHE A 120 -4.88 1.94 -2.63
N ALA A 121 -4.32 2.91 -3.36
CA ALA A 121 -4.71 3.14 -4.76
C ALA A 121 -4.45 1.90 -5.63
N VAL A 122 -3.27 1.29 -5.50
CA VAL A 122 -2.91 0.06 -6.22
C VAL A 122 -3.79 -1.11 -5.78
N ALA A 123 -3.98 -1.32 -4.47
CA ALA A 123 -4.77 -2.42 -3.94
C ALA A 123 -6.23 -2.36 -4.40
N VAL A 124 -6.83 -1.17 -4.36
CA VAL A 124 -8.22 -0.93 -4.80
C VAL A 124 -8.36 -1.11 -6.31
N PHE A 125 -7.46 -0.51 -7.10
CA PHE A 125 -7.49 -0.66 -8.56
C PHE A 125 -7.38 -2.13 -8.98
N LEU A 126 -6.39 -2.87 -8.46
CA LEU A 126 -6.20 -4.28 -8.78
C LEU A 126 -7.34 -5.17 -8.28
N SER A 127 -7.93 -4.87 -7.12
CA SER A 127 -9.09 -5.60 -6.61
C SER A 127 -10.31 -5.45 -7.53
N LEU A 128 -10.56 -4.24 -8.01
CA LEU A 128 -11.64 -3.96 -8.96
C LEU A 128 -11.36 -4.54 -10.36
N LEU A 129 -10.09 -4.60 -10.76
CA LEU A 129 -9.65 -5.17 -12.02
C LEU A 129 -9.78 -6.70 -12.03
N VAL A 130 -9.26 -7.40 -11.03
CA VAL A 130 -9.20 -8.87 -10.98
C VAL A 130 -10.51 -9.49 -10.46
N ARG A 131 -11.27 -8.79 -9.59
CA ARG A 131 -12.55 -9.25 -9.03
C ARG A 131 -12.51 -10.66 -8.41
N HIS A 132 -11.45 -10.97 -7.68
CA HIS A 132 -11.29 -12.25 -6.99
C HIS A 132 -11.18 -12.01 -5.49
N LYS A 133 -12.18 -12.46 -4.71
CA LYS A 133 -12.29 -12.15 -3.27
C LYS A 133 -11.03 -12.51 -2.46
N PRO A 134 -10.45 -13.72 -2.57
CA PRO A 134 -9.20 -14.04 -1.86
C PRO A 134 -8.05 -13.09 -2.22
N PHE A 135 -7.92 -12.73 -3.49
CA PHE A 135 -6.87 -11.81 -3.96
C PHE A 135 -7.04 -10.41 -3.38
N THR A 136 -8.29 -9.92 -3.31
CA THR A 136 -8.62 -8.65 -2.65
C THR A 136 -8.21 -8.66 -1.18
N TRP A 137 -8.50 -9.74 -0.44
CA TRP A 137 -8.11 -9.83 0.97
C TRP A 137 -6.60 -9.80 1.17
N VAL A 138 -5.83 -10.50 0.33
CA VAL A 138 -4.35 -10.48 0.38
C VAL A 138 -3.78 -9.09 0.03
N LEU A 139 -4.36 -8.40 -0.95
CA LEU A 139 -3.94 -7.03 -1.28
C LEU A 139 -4.29 -6.03 -0.18
N LEU A 140 -5.45 -6.17 0.45
CA LEU A 140 -5.84 -5.32 1.58
C LEU A 140 -4.96 -5.58 2.80
N SER A 141 -4.62 -6.83 3.11
CA SER A 141 -3.65 -7.12 4.17
C SER A 141 -2.29 -6.51 3.88
N TRP A 142 -1.84 -6.55 2.62
CA TRP A 142 -0.59 -5.93 2.19
C TRP A 142 -0.61 -4.40 2.38
N ALA A 143 -1.68 -3.74 1.95
CA ALA A 143 -1.81 -2.30 2.09
C ALA A 143 -1.91 -1.86 3.56
N LEU A 144 -2.66 -2.62 4.38
CA LEU A 144 -2.79 -2.37 5.82
C LEU A 144 -1.48 -2.60 6.58
N LEU A 145 -0.73 -3.66 6.27
CA LEU A 145 0.59 -3.91 6.87
C LEU A 145 1.58 -2.79 6.53
N ASN A 146 1.57 -2.31 5.28
CA ASN A 146 2.36 -1.15 4.90
C ASN A 146 1.95 0.11 5.66
N CYS A 147 0.66 0.30 5.95
CA CYS A 147 0.19 1.44 6.75
C CYS A 147 0.61 1.33 8.21
N TRP A 148 0.44 0.15 8.81
CA TRP A 148 0.86 -0.15 10.16
C TRP A 148 2.36 0.11 10.35
N SER A 149 3.21 -0.33 9.43
CA SER A 149 4.66 -0.13 9.55
C SER A 149 5.04 1.36 9.58
N ARG A 150 4.27 2.26 8.95
CA ARG A 150 4.54 3.71 9.00
C ARG A 150 4.24 4.32 10.36
N VAL A 151 3.23 3.83 11.06
CA VAL A 151 2.90 4.26 12.43
C VAL A 151 3.91 3.65 13.40
N TYR A 152 4.18 2.35 13.26
CA TYR A 152 5.14 1.62 14.07
C TYR A 152 6.53 2.29 14.04
N LEU A 153 7.02 2.67 12.86
CA LEU A 153 8.31 3.34 12.70
C LEU A 153 8.30 4.85 13.08
N GLY A 154 7.18 5.39 13.59
CA GLY A 154 7.13 6.77 14.09
C GLY A 154 7.22 7.85 12.99
N VAL A 155 7.01 7.47 11.73
CA VAL A 155 7.17 8.36 10.57
C VAL A 155 5.87 8.99 10.09
N HIS A 156 4.72 8.54 10.59
CA HIS A 156 3.42 9.14 10.30
C HIS A 156 2.49 9.00 11.49
N TYR A 157 1.62 10.00 11.66
CA TYR A 157 0.52 9.88 12.59
C TYR A 157 -0.59 8.98 12.03
N VAL A 158 -1.43 8.43 12.90
CA VAL A 158 -2.60 7.64 12.48
C VAL A 158 -3.52 8.46 11.57
N GLY A 159 -3.75 9.73 11.89
CA GLY A 159 -4.51 10.65 11.04
C GLY A 159 -3.94 10.83 9.63
N ASP A 160 -2.61 10.87 9.49
CA ASP A 160 -1.95 10.97 8.18
C ASP A 160 -2.21 9.72 7.33
N ILE A 161 -2.27 8.56 7.98
CA ILE A 161 -2.53 7.27 7.35
C ILE A 161 -4.00 7.18 6.93
N LEU A 162 -4.94 7.53 7.79
CA LEU A 162 -6.37 7.51 7.47
C LEU A 162 -6.70 8.42 6.28
N ALA A 163 -6.16 9.65 6.26
CA ALA A 163 -6.32 10.55 5.11
C ALA A 163 -5.70 9.96 3.83
N GLY A 164 -4.53 9.32 3.94
CA GLY A 164 -3.89 8.61 2.83
C GLY A 164 -4.73 7.44 2.30
N ILE A 165 -5.33 6.64 3.19
CA ILE A 165 -6.22 5.54 2.81
C ILE A 165 -7.42 6.07 2.03
N VAL A 166 -8.08 7.12 2.54
CA VAL A 166 -9.24 7.73 1.87
C VAL A 166 -8.85 8.23 0.47
N TRP A 167 -7.75 8.96 0.35
CA TRP A 167 -7.28 9.44 -0.95
C TRP A 167 -6.91 8.29 -1.89
N GLY A 168 -6.20 7.28 -1.39
CA GLY A 168 -5.85 6.09 -2.17
C GLY A 168 -7.08 5.37 -2.72
N VAL A 169 -8.12 5.17 -1.90
CA VAL A 169 -9.39 4.59 -2.34
C VAL A 169 -10.05 5.44 -3.43
N VAL A 170 -10.10 6.77 -3.25
CA VAL A 170 -10.66 7.70 -4.25
C VAL A 170 -9.91 7.59 -5.58
N VAL A 171 -8.58 7.62 -5.55
CA VAL A 171 -7.73 7.51 -6.75
C VAL A 171 -7.92 6.16 -7.43
N GLY A 172 -7.82 5.05 -6.69
CA GLY A 172 -7.98 3.71 -7.25
C GLY A 172 -9.34 3.50 -7.93
N CYS A 173 -10.42 3.95 -7.29
CA CYS A 173 -11.77 3.92 -7.86
C CYS A 173 -11.91 4.81 -9.10
N SER A 174 -11.36 6.04 -9.06
CA SER A 174 -11.46 7.00 -10.16
C SER A 174 -10.70 6.52 -11.40
N VAL A 175 -9.47 6.03 -11.21
CA VAL A 175 -8.66 5.47 -12.30
C VAL A 175 -9.31 4.21 -12.86
N TYR A 176 -9.85 3.34 -12.00
CA TYR A 176 -10.60 2.17 -12.46
C TYR A 176 -11.83 2.54 -13.29
N TRP A 177 -12.58 3.56 -12.86
CA TRP A 177 -13.74 4.04 -13.60
C TRP A 177 -13.35 4.57 -14.98
N GLY A 178 -12.29 5.38 -15.07
CA GLY A 178 -11.73 5.84 -16.34
C GLY A 178 -11.24 4.69 -17.22
N TYR A 179 -10.49 3.75 -16.64
CA TYR A 179 -10.00 2.55 -17.33
C TYR A 179 -11.16 1.76 -17.96
N ARG A 180 -12.25 1.56 -17.23
CA ARG A 180 -13.45 0.85 -17.70
C ARG A 180 -14.18 1.54 -18.85
N LYS A 181 -14.05 2.86 -19.00
CA LYS A 181 -14.63 3.59 -20.13
C LYS A 181 -13.86 3.31 -21.42
N ILE A 182 -12.56 3.04 -21.32
CA ILE A 182 -11.67 2.76 -22.45
C ILE A 182 -11.68 1.26 -22.79
N ILE A 183 -11.60 0.41 -21.78
CA ILE A 183 -11.66 -1.05 -21.89
C ILE A 183 -12.96 -1.51 -21.24
N PRO A 184 -14.06 -1.67 -22.01
CA PRO A 184 -15.27 -2.26 -21.46
C PRO A 184 -14.94 -3.69 -21.00
N LEU A 185 -15.53 -4.10 -19.88
CA LEU A 185 -15.35 -5.45 -19.35
C LEU A 185 -15.76 -6.45 -20.43
N ARG A 186 -14.78 -7.12 -21.04
CA ARG A 186 -15.02 -8.28 -21.89
C ARG A 186 -15.42 -9.42 -20.97
N VAL A 187 -16.69 -9.45 -20.54
CA VAL A 187 -17.27 -10.58 -19.83
C VAL A 187 -17.28 -11.75 -20.80
N ARG A 188 -16.21 -12.56 -20.77
CA ARG A 188 -16.07 -13.79 -21.55
C ARG A 188 -15.92 -14.97 -20.62
N VAL A 189 -16.83 -15.10 -19.65
CA VAL A 189 -16.93 -16.33 -18.87
C VAL A 189 -17.98 -17.20 -19.55
N ASN A 190 -17.52 -18.10 -20.44
CA ASN A 190 -18.29 -19.32 -20.68
C ASN A 190 -18.34 -20.06 -19.33
N VAL A 191 -19.53 -20.49 -18.90
CA VAL A 191 -19.74 -21.17 -17.59
C VAL A 191 -18.76 -22.35 -17.40
N ALA A 192 -18.34 -22.99 -18.50
CA ALA A 192 -17.33 -24.05 -18.50
C ALA A 192 -15.93 -23.64 -17.99
N ASN A 193 -15.57 -22.35 -18.01
CA ASN A 193 -14.24 -21.83 -17.65
C ASN A 193 -14.19 -21.11 -16.29
N ALA A 194 -15.28 -21.10 -15.51
CA ALA A 194 -15.35 -20.38 -14.24
C ALA A 194 -14.31 -20.85 -13.20
N ASN A 195 -13.87 -22.11 -13.29
CA ASN A 195 -12.83 -22.68 -12.41
C ASN A 195 -11.40 -22.34 -12.87
N VAL A 196 -11.23 -21.73 -14.04
CA VAL A 196 -9.93 -21.45 -14.66
C VAL A 196 -9.65 -19.95 -14.74
N ARG A 197 -10.70 -19.12 -14.84
CA ARG A 197 -10.57 -17.66 -14.99
C ARG A 197 -11.46 -16.89 -14.03
N THR A 198 -10.99 -15.71 -13.64
CA THR A 198 -11.78 -14.70 -12.92
C THR A 198 -12.88 -14.11 -13.79
N VAL A 199 -13.84 -13.42 -13.17
CA VAL A 199 -14.95 -12.74 -13.87
C VAL A 199 -14.46 -11.70 -14.88
N SER A 200 -13.28 -11.10 -14.64
CA SER A 200 -12.64 -10.14 -15.55
C SER A 200 -11.66 -10.75 -16.54
N GLY A 201 -11.51 -12.08 -16.56
CA GLY A 201 -10.77 -12.81 -17.59
C GLY A 201 -9.33 -13.22 -17.25
N PHE A 202 -8.82 -12.85 -16.07
CA PHE A 202 -7.50 -13.29 -15.57
C PHE A 202 -7.49 -14.78 -15.26
N ILE A 203 -6.38 -15.47 -15.54
CA ILE A 203 -6.18 -16.88 -15.21
C ILE A 203 -6.02 -17.02 -13.69
N LEU A 204 -6.80 -17.89 -13.07
CA LEU A 204 -6.82 -18.04 -11.61
C LEU A 204 -5.49 -18.54 -11.06
N ASP A 205 -4.81 -19.45 -11.75
CA ASP A 205 -3.50 -19.96 -11.32
C ASP A 205 -2.43 -18.86 -11.35
N ASP A 206 -2.44 -17.99 -12.36
CA ASP A 206 -1.54 -16.84 -12.44
C ASP A 206 -1.80 -15.86 -11.27
N VAL A 207 -3.07 -15.61 -10.93
CA VAL A 207 -3.45 -14.81 -9.74
C VAL A 207 -3.04 -15.50 -8.43
N ARG A 208 -3.14 -16.84 -8.35
CA ARG A 208 -2.68 -17.61 -7.19
C ARG A 208 -1.17 -17.50 -6.99
N TRP A 209 -0.38 -17.56 -8.07
CA TRP A 209 1.06 -17.33 -7.99
C TRP A 209 1.38 -15.97 -7.39
N LEU A 210 0.68 -14.91 -7.82
CA LEU A 210 0.85 -13.58 -7.24
C LEU A 210 0.51 -13.54 -5.75
N MET A 211 -0.59 -14.18 -5.32
CA MET A 211 -0.94 -14.29 -3.90
C MET A 211 0.13 -15.05 -3.11
N ILE A 212 0.61 -16.19 -3.62
CA ILE A 212 1.66 -16.99 -3.00
C ILE A 212 2.94 -16.16 -2.87
N THR A 213 3.32 -15.40 -3.90
CA THR A 213 4.48 -14.50 -3.83
C THR A 213 4.32 -13.47 -2.71
N LEU A 214 3.16 -12.82 -2.57
CA LEU A 214 2.91 -11.87 -1.48
C LEU A 214 3.02 -12.54 -0.09
N LEU A 215 2.47 -13.74 0.06
CA LEU A 215 2.56 -14.50 1.31
C LEU A 215 4.00 -14.93 1.64
N LEU A 216 4.77 -15.36 0.63
CA LEU A 216 6.19 -15.69 0.81
C LEU A 216 7.00 -14.45 1.20
N LEU A 217 6.65 -13.27 0.69
CA LEU A 217 7.28 -12.02 1.09
C LEU A 217 6.96 -11.64 2.55
N TYR A 218 5.77 -12.00 3.06
CA TYR A 218 5.50 -11.88 4.51
C TYR A 218 6.38 -12.82 5.31
N CYS A 219 6.54 -14.07 4.88
CA CYS A 219 7.46 -15.01 5.53
C CYS A 219 8.90 -14.49 5.51
N TYR A 220 9.35 -13.92 4.38
CA TYR A 220 10.65 -13.26 4.28
C TYR A 220 10.79 -12.10 5.29
N CYS A 221 9.75 -11.26 5.44
CA CYS A 221 9.77 -10.19 6.45
C CYS A 221 9.86 -10.75 7.87
N CYS A 222 9.17 -11.86 8.17
CA CYS A 222 9.28 -12.53 9.47
C CYS A 222 10.70 -13.06 9.71
N VAL A 223 11.30 -13.74 8.73
CA VAL A 223 12.69 -14.20 8.83
C VAL A 223 13.65 -13.03 9.04
N ARG A 224 13.46 -11.93 8.29
CA ARG A 224 14.23 -10.70 8.49
C ARG A 224 14.07 -10.13 9.90
N GLY A 225 12.85 -10.19 10.46
CA GLY A 225 12.59 -9.85 11.86
C GLY A 225 13.41 -10.70 12.83
N PHE A 226 13.43 -12.02 12.66
CA PHE A 226 14.21 -12.92 13.53
C PHE A 226 15.73 -12.71 13.43
N LEU A 227 16.22 -12.27 12.28
CA LEU A 227 17.64 -12.02 12.04
C LEU A 227 18.08 -10.60 12.39
N PHE A 228 17.16 -9.72 12.81
CA PHE A 228 17.46 -8.33 13.13
C PHE A 228 18.21 -8.22 14.46
N GLN A 229 19.31 -7.46 14.49
CA GLN A 229 20.23 -7.38 15.63
C GLN A 229 20.33 -5.99 16.29
N GLY A 230 19.47 -5.02 15.89
CA GLY A 230 19.47 -3.66 16.44
C GLY A 230 20.38 -2.70 15.68
#